data_AF-A0A5J6Q1U8-F1
#
_entry.id   AF-A0A5J6Q1U8-F1
#
_cell.length_a   1.000
_cell.length_b   1.000
_cell.length_c   1.000
_cell.angle_alpha   90.00
_cell.angle_beta   90.00
_cell.angle_gamma   90.00
#
_symmetry.space_group_name_H-M   'P 1'
#
loop_
_entity.id
_entity.type
_entity.pdbx_description
1 polymer ?
#
loop_
_entity_poly.entity_id
_entity_poly.type
_entity_poly.pdbx_seq_one_letter_code
_entity_poly.pdbx_strand_id
1 'polypeptide(L)'
;MIPTKYKNSLNGFTLIELMIVVAIIGILAAIAIPAYSQYTVRAKLTEGIIAASHLKTSVIESYVKGGMVEVSSLAKGHNAIPAEEKGSKYIAGTFIDEKTGAITVQLSSEDKASLPGDAQGRTLVFTPFMNKQPLSNAIAYSGVDWACASDSAETAQSRGFTNMKMGTLPGKYAPSECR
;
A
#
# COMPACT_ATOMS: atom_id res chain seq x y z
N MET A 1 4.94 7.00 72.86
CA MET A 1 4.91 7.01 71.37
C MET A 1 4.28 5.69 70.94
N ILE A 2 3.12 5.75 70.29
CA ILE A 2 2.17 4.65 70.09
C ILE A 2 2.60 3.79 68.88
N PRO A 3 2.59 2.44 68.94
CA PRO A 3 2.81 1.60 67.77
C PRO A 3 1.52 1.55 66.93
N THR A 4 1.53 2.13 65.73
CA THR A 4 0.44 1.98 64.77
C THR A 4 0.51 0.59 64.14
N LYS A 5 -0.42 -0.31 64.52
CA LYS A 5 -0.64 -1.58 63.81
C LYS A 5 -1.20 -1.29 62.41
N TYR A 6 -0.39 -1.45 61.38
CA TYR A 6 -0.85 -1.46 59.99
C TYR A 6 -1.45 -2.84 59.68
N LYS A 7 -2.78 -2.95 59.65
CA LYS A 7 -3.48 -4.17 59.25
C LYS A 7 -3.48 -4.24 57.72
N ASN A 8 -2.47 -4.91 57.15
CA ASN A 8 -2.43 -5.19 55.71
C ASN A 8 -3.48 -6.25 55.35
N SER A 9 -4.69 -5.81 55.02
CA SER A 9 -5.69 -6.63 54.33
C SER A 9 -5.34 -6.66 52.84
N LEU A 10 -4.26 -7.34 52.48
CA LEU A 10 -3.97 -7.64 51.08
C LEU A 10 -4.86 -8.81 50.66
N ASN A 11 -6.09 -8.50 50.27
CA ASN A 11 -6.95 -9.44 49.55
C ASN A 11 -6.30 -9.68 48.18
N GLY A 12 -5.55 -10.76 48.05
CA GLY A 12 -4.90 -11.14 46.79
C GLY A 12 -5.92 -11.61 45.76
N PHE A 13 -5.67 -11.29 44.48
CA PHE A 13 -6.42 -11.84 43.35
C PHE A 13 -6.28 -13.36 43.30
N THR A 14 -7.36 -14.07 42.99
CA THR A 14 -7.29 -15.53 42.86
C THR A 14 -6.61 -15.92 41.55
N LEU A 15 -5.87 -17.04 41.56
CA LEU A 15 -5.23 -17.57 40.36
C LEU A 15 -6.27 -17.92 39.27
N ILE A 16 -7.47 -18.32 39.69
CA ILE A 16 -8.58 -18.63 38.79
C ILE A 16 -9.17 -17.38 38.12
N GLU A 17 -9.29 -16.25 38.83
CA GLU A 17 -9.69 -14.98 38.21
C GLU A 17 -8.68 -14.55 37.16
N LEU A 18 -7.38 -14.69 37.46
CA LEU A 18 -6.33 -14.34 36.51
C LEU A 18 -6.36 -15.26 35.27
N MET A 19 -6.60 -16.56 35.45
CA MET A 19 -6.72 -17.51 34.34
C MET A 19 -7.90 -17.20 33.42
N ILE A 20 -9.06 -16.83 33.98
CA ILE A 20 -10.24 -16.47 33.17
C ILE A 20 -9.96 -15.19 32.37
N VAL A 21 -9.33 -14.19 33.00
CA VAL A 21 -8.97 -12.93 32.32
C VAL A 21 -8.01 -13.20 31.16
N VAL A 22 -6.97 -14.00 31.38
CA VAL A 22 -6.00 -14.36 30.32
C VAL A 22 -6.69 -15.15 29.19
N ALA A 23 -7.64 -16.04 29.51
CA ALA A 23 -8.39 -16.79 28.51
C ALA A 23 -9.25 -15.87 27.62
N ILE A 24 -9.96 -14.90 28.22
CA ILE A 24 -10.77 -13.92 27.46
C ILE A 24 -9.88 -13.04 26.59
N ILE A 25 -8.77 -12.52 27.14
CA ILE A 25 -7.81 -11.70 26.38
C ILE A 25 -7.22 -12.51 25.22
N GLY A 26 -6.92 -13.79 25.41
CA GLY A 26 -6.43 -14.68 24.36
C GLY A 26 -7.38 -14.80 23.17
N ILE A 27 -8.68 -14.97 23.43
CA ILE A 27 -9.72 -15.06 22.37
C ILE A 27 -9.83 -13.73 21.62
N LEU A 28 -9.90 -12.60 22.35
CA LEU A 28 -10.01 -11.28 21.74
C LEU A 28 -8.78 -10.94 20.89
N ALA A 29 -7.57 -11.28 21.36
CA ALA A 29 -6.33 -11.04 20.65
C ALA A 29 -6.25 -11.84 19.34
N ALA A 30 -6.72 -13.09 19.32
CA ALA A 30 -6.70 -13.93 18.12
C ALA A 30 -7.49 -13.34 16.95
N ILE A 31 -8.61 -12.65 17.25
CA ILE A 31 -9.45 -11.99 16.23
C ILE A 31 -8.91 -10.59 15.90
N ALA A 32 -8.44 -9.84 16.90
CA ALA A 32 -8.01 -8.45 16.73
C ALA A 32 -6.68 -8.31 16.00
N ILE A 33 -5.70 -9.19 16.24
CA ILE A 33 -4.35 -9.09 15.68
C ILE A 33 -4.34 -9.13 14.14
N PRO A 34 -5.04 -10.08 13.46
CA PRO A 34 -5.06 -10.12 12.01
C PRO A 34 -5.69 -8.87 11.38
N ALA A 35 -6.79 -8.37 11.95
CA ALA A 35 -7.48 -7.17 11.45
C ALA A 35 -6.63 -5.90 11.65
N TYR A 36 -6.02 -5.74 12.81
CA TYR A 36 -5.13 -4.61 13.10
C TYR A 36 -3.91 -4.60 12.17
N SER A 37 -3.32 -5.77 11.91
CA SER A 37 -2.21 -5.91 10.95
C SER A 37 -2.59 -5.38 9.57
N GLN A 38 -3.77 -5.75 9.04
CA GLN A 38 -4.26 -5.24 7.75
C GLN A 38 -4.42 -3.72 7.72
N TYR A 39 -4.96 -3.14 8.78
CA TYR A 39 -5.11 -1.69 8.89
C TYR A 39 -3.76 -0.98 8.89
N THR A 40 -2.79 -1.48 9.66
CA THR A 40 -1.46 -0.87 9.72
C THR A 40 -0.72 -0.95 8.39
N VAL A 41 -0.86 -2.04 7.62
CA VAL A 41 -0.27 -2.15 6.28
C VAL A 41 -0.90 -1.13 5.33
N ARG A 42 -2.23 -0.99 5.35
CA ARG A 42 -2.93 0.02 4.54
C ARG A 42 -2.49 1.44 4.88
N ALA A 43 -2.32 1.75 6.17
CA ALA A 43 -1.83 3.03 6.63
C ALA A 43 -0.40 3.30 6.14
N LYS A 44 0.50 2.31 6.20
CA LYS A 44 1.87 2.42 5.68
C LYS A 44 1.91 2.60 4.15
N LEU A 45 0.98 1.96 3.44
CA LEU A 45 0.85 2.06 1.99
C LEU A 45 0.47 3.47 1.52
N THR A 46 -0.15 4.31 2.35
CA THR A 46 -0.56 5.65 1.94
C THR A 46 0.61 6.53 1.53
N GLU A 47 1.80 6.34 2.13
CA GLU A 47 3.03 7.04 1.71
C GLU A 47 3.35 6.76 0.24
N GLY A 48 3.25 5.49 -0.17
CA GLY A 48 3.45 5.08 -1.56
C GLY A 48 2.36 5.58 -2.51
N ILE A 49 1.11 5.67 -2.04
CA ILE A 49 -0.01 6.23 -2.82
C ILE A 49 0.19 7.75 -3.04
N ILE A 50 0.69 8.47 -2.04
CA ILE A 50 1.01 9.89 -2.16
C ILE A 50 2.16 10.07 -3.16
N ALA A 51 3.23 9.28 -3.04
CA ALA A 51 4.34 9.28 -4.00
C ALA A 51 3.84 8.99 -5.43
N ALA A 52 2.98 7.99 -5.61
CA ALA A 52 2.35 7.70 -6.89
C ALA A 52 1.51 8.86 -7.41
N SER A 53 0.84 9.62 -6.54
CA SER A 53 0.01 10.77 -6.95
C SER A 53 0.84 11.88 -7.59
N HIS A 54 2.05 12.14 -7.08
CA HIS A 54 2.98 13.06 -7.72
C HIS A 54 3.42 12.54 -9.11
N LEU A 55 3.76 11.26 -9.20
CA LEU A 55 4.15 10.64 -10.47
C LEU A 55 3.02 10.62 -11.50
N LYS A 56 1.76 10.48 -11.07
CA LYS A 56 0.60 10.57 -11.98
C LYS A 56 0.55 11.91 -12.69
N THR A 57 0.76 13.00 -11.95
CA THR A 57 0.84 14.35 -12.54
C THR A 57 2.00 14.44 -13.52
N SER A 58 3.20 14.00 -13.15
CA SER A 58 4.37 14.05 -14.04
C SER A 58 4.18 13.20 -15.30
N VAL A 59 3.56 12.02 -15.22
CA VAL A 59 3.26 11.19 -16.39
C VAL A 59 2.30 11.92 -17.34
N ILE A 60 1.27 12.60 -16.80
CA ILE A 60 0.33 13.38 -17.61
C ILE A 60 1.03 14.57 -18.26
N GLU A 61 1.85 15.32 -17.51
CA GLU A 61 2.61 16.45 -18.04
C GLU A 61 3.57 16.03 -19.16
N SER A 62 4.32 14.94 -18.97
CA SER A 62 5.17 14.37 -20.02
C SER A 62 4.36 13.92 -21.23
N TYR A 63 3.22 13.27 -21.03
CA TYR A 63 2.37 12.85 -22.14
C TYR A 63 1.81 14.04 -22.93
N VAL A 64 1.40 15.12 -22.26
CA VAL A 64 0.94 16.35 -22.93
C VAL A 64 2.09 17.03 -23.67
N LYS A 65 3.31 16.97 -23.14
CA LYS A 65 4.50 17.57 -23.76
C LYS A 65 4.93 16.90 -25.05
N GLY A 66 4.82 15.57 -25.16
CA GLY A 66 5.32 14.85 -26.34
C GLY A 66 4.89 13.39 -26.43
N GLY A 67 3.75 13.04 -25.85
CA GLY A 67 3.19 11.70 -25.85
C GLY A 67 4.07 10.67 -25.14
N MET A 68 4.01 9.43 -25.61
CA MET A 68 4.72 8.31 -24.97
C MET A 68 6.25 8.42 -25.04
N VAL A 69 6.81 9.19 -25.97
CA VAL A 69 8.27 9.41 -26.06
C VAL A 69 8.76 10.15 -24.82
N GLU A 70 8.06 11.21 -24.42
CA GLU A 70 8.39 11.98 -23.22
C GLU A 70 8.08 11.19 -21.94
N VAL A 71 7.01 10.38 -21.92
CA VAL A 71 6.72 9.47 -20.79
C VAL A 71 7.83 8.44 -20.61
N SER A 72 8.36 7.88 -21.71
CA SER A 72 9.49 6.95 -21.66
C SER A 72 10.77 7.64 -21.14
N SER A 73 11.02 8.90 -21.55
CA SER A 73 12.14 9.69 -21.05
C SER A 73 12.03 9.95 -19.54
N LEU A 74 10.86 10.38 -19.07
CA LEU A 74 10.55 10.53 -17.64
C LEU A 74 10.79 9.22 -16.89
N ALA A 75 10.25 8.11 -17.41
CA ALA A 75 10.37 6.81 -16.80
C ALA A 75 11.82 6.37 -16.65
N LYS A 76 12.66 6.56 -17.68
CA LYS A 76 14.10 6.29 -17.60
C LYS A 76 14.80 7.12 -16.54
N GLY A 77 14.54 8.44 -16.52
CA GLY A 77 15.13 9.34 -15.54
C GLY A 77 14.74 8.98 -14.11
N HIS A 78 13.45 8.75 -13.87
CA HIS A 78 12.93 8.34 -12.56
C HIS A 78 13.46 6.96 -12.13
N ASN A 79 13.54 6.01 -13.07
CA ASN A 79 14.00 4.66 -12.79
C ASN A 79 15.51 4.60 -12.52
N ALA A 80 16.31 5.52 -13.07
CA ALA A 80 17.74 5.62 -12.83
C ALA A 80 18.10 6.13 -11.42
N ILE A 81 17.18 6.84 -10.75
CA ILE A 81 17.33 7.21 -9.33
C ILE A 81 17.33 5.93 -8.49
N PRO A 82 18.28 5.74 -7.55
CA PRO A 82 18.29 4.59 -6.63
C PRO A 82 16.95 4.43 -5.93
N ALA A 83 16.50 3.18 -5.74
CA ALA A 83 15.18 2.88 -5.17
C ALA A 83 15.02 3.48 -3.76
N GLU A 84 16.09 3.47 -2.99
CA GLU A 84 16.17 3.95 -1.62
C GLU A 84 15.98 5.48 -1.53
N GLU A 85 16.37 6.23 -2.56
CA GLU A 85 16.21 7.69 -2.63
C GLU A 85 14.78 8.11 -3.04
N LYS A 86 14.05 7.22 -3.68
CA LYS A 86 12.64 7.39 -4.10
C LYS A 86 11.68 6.50 -3.30
N GLY A 87 12.15 6.01 -2.17
CA GLY A 87 11.44 5.15 -1.23
C GLY A 87 11.21 5.83 0.11
N SER A 88 10.66 5.08 1.05
CA SER A 88 10.49 5.46 2.45
C SER A 88 10.79 4.25 3.33
N LYS A 89 10.59 4.37 4.65
CA LYS A 89 10.70 3.23 5.56
C LYS A 89 9.81 2.04 5.14
N TYR A 90 8.65 2.31 4.53
CA TYR A 90 7.67 1.29 4.17
C TYR A 90 7.59 1.00 2.68
N ILE A 91 8.17 1.87 1.85
CA ILE A 91 8.13 1.80 0.39
C ILE A 91 9.57 1.59 -0.09
N ALA A 92 9.87 0.44 -0.70
CA ALA A 92 11.19 0.16 -1.28
C ALA A 92 11.54 1.16 -2.39
N GLY A 93 10.54 1.58 -3.17
CA GLY A 93 10.72 2.53 -4.23
C GLY A 93 9.48 2.63 -5.12
N THR A 94 9.55 3.57 -6.06
CA THR A 94 8.54 3.77 -7.09
C THR A 94 9.16 3.67 -8.48
N PHE A 95 8.44 3.09 -9.42
CA PHE A 95 8.92 2.84 -10.77
C PHE A 95 7.87 3.20 -11.80
N ILE A 96 8.29 3.66 -12.97
CA ILE A 96 7.38 3.96 -14.08
C ILE A 96 7.72 3.02 -15.23
N ASP A 97 6.71 2.38 -15.80
CA ASP A 97 6.87 1.53 -16.97
C ASP A 97 7.02 2.39 -18.23
N GLU A 98 8.14 2.25 -18.94
CA GLU A 98 8.47 3.11 -20.09
C GLU A 98 7.49 2.98 -21.27
N LYS A 99 6.80 1.85 -21.39
CA LYS A 99 5.92 1.56 -22.53
C LYS A 99 4.47 1.94 -22.26
N THR A 100 4.06 1.89 -21.00
CA THR A 100 2.65 2.06 -20.60
C THR A 100 2.41 3.28 -19.73
N GLY A 101 3.46 3.87 -19.14
CA GLY A 101 3.33 4.90 -18.11
C GLY A 101 2.78 4.37 -16.79
N ALA A 102 2.68 3.05 -16.61
CA ALA A 102 2.17 2.44 -15.39
C ALA A 102 3.15 2.67 -14.22
N ILE A 103 2.64 3.21 -13.13
CA ILE A 103 3.39 3.50 -11.91
C ILE A 103 3.29 2.30 -10.97
N THR A 104 4.43 1.75 -10.59
CA THR A 104 4.54 0.65 -9.63
C THR A 104 5.08 1.19 -8.31
N VAL A 105 4.31 1.02 -7.24
CA VAL A 105 4.73 1.27 -5.87
C VAL A 105 5.12 -0.06 -5.26
N GLN A 106 6.35 -0.19 -4.77
CA GLN A 106 6.83 -1.41 -4.13
C GLN A 106 6.95 -1.21 -2.61
N LEU A 107 6.34 -2.08 -1.83
CA LEU A 107 6.52 -2.10 -0.38
C LEU A 107 7.92 -2.60 -0.03
N SER A 108 8.46 -2.10 1.09
CA SER A 108 9.75 -2.54 1.62
C SER A 108 9.75 -4.04 1.89
N SER A 109 10.86 -4.70 1.54
CA SER A 109 11.15 -6.08 1.94
C SER A 109 12.00 -6.14 3.20
N GLU A 110 12.34 -5.00 3.81
CA GLU A 110 13.14 -4.97 5.04
C GLU A 110 12.29 -5.26 6.28
N ASP A 111 12.87 -6.02 7.21
CA ASP A 111 12.23 -6.33 8.50
C ASP A 111 11.97 -5.08 9.35
N LYS A 112 12.76 -4.00 9.16
CA LYS A 112 12.60 -2.71 9.85
C LYS A 112 11.26 -2.03 9.54
N ALA A 113 10.59 -2.39 8.44
CA ALA A 113 9.29 -1.86 8.06
C ALA A 113 8.14 -2.46 8.91
N SER A 114 8.40 -3.54 9.65
CA SER A 114 7.39 -4.29 10.42
C SER A 114 6.15 -4.59 9.58
N LEU A 115 6.38 -5.01 8.34
CA LEU A 115 5.33 -5.45 7.43
C LEU A 115 5.14 -6.97 7.61
N PRO A 116 3.90 -7.48 7.53
CA PRO A 116 3.64 -8.91 7.44
C PRO A 116 4.37 -9.52 6.23
N GLY A 117 4.85 -10.76 6.35
CA GLY A 117 5.62 -11.42 5.29
C GLY A 117 4.88 -11.54 3.95
N ASP A 118 3.54 -11.57 3.96
CA ASP A 118 2.73 -11.58 2.75
C ASP A 118 2.52 -10.18 2.11
N ALA A 119 2.97 -9.11 2.77
CA ALA A 119 2.99 -7.74 2.26
C ALA A 119 4.40 -7.26 1.86
N GLN A 120 5.46 -7.86 2.40
CA GLN A 120 6.84 -7.50 2.12
C GLN A 120 7.19 -7.63 0.62
N GLY A 121 7.85 -6.60 0.07
CA GLY A 121 8.30 -6.59 -1.34
C GLY A 121 7.17 -6.55 -2.39
N ARG A 122 5.90 -6.54 -1.96
CA ARG A 122 4.74 -6.57 -2.85
C ARG A 122 4.49 -5.24 -3.52
N THR A 123 3.74 -5.28 -4.62
CA THR A 123 3.53 -4.12 -5.49
C THR A 123 2.07 -3.73 -5.62
N LEU A 124 1.82 -2.43 -5.66
CA LEU A 124 0.56 -1.81 -6.06
C LEU A 124 0.81 -1.01 -7.34
N VAL A 125 -0.04 -1.16 -8.35
CA VAL A 125 0.20 -0.59 -9.68
C VAL A 125 -0.93 0.34 -10.09
N PHE A 126 -0.57 1.53 -10.58
CA PHE A 126 -1.49 2.49 -11.20
C PHE A 126 -1.19 2.57 -12.69
N THR A 127 -2.16 2.20 -13.54
CA THR A 127 -2.01 2.25 -15.00
C THR A 127 -2.84 3.40 -15.57
N PRO A 128 -2.26 4.28 -16.42
CA PRO A 128 -3.01 5.36 -17.05
C PRO A 128 -3.81 4.84 -18.25
N PHE A 129 -5.02 5.36 -18.38
CA PHE A 129 -5.96 5.09 -19.47
C PHE A 129 -6.49 6.40 -20.04
N MET A 130 -6.86 6.36 -21.31
CA MET A 130 -7.54 7.46 -21.99
C MET A 130 -8.65 6.85 -22.84
N ASN A 131 -9.89 7.26 -22.63
CA ASN A 131 -11.07 6.66 -23.27
C ASN A 131 -11.12 5.12 -23.14
N LYS A 132 -10.79 4.60 -21.95
CA LYS A 132 -10.72 3.15 -21.64
C LYS A 132 -9.66 2.37 -22.43
N GLN A 133 -8.83 3.03 -23.23
CA GLN A 133 -7.66 2.42 -23.86
C GLN A 133 -6.41 2.70 -23.02
N PRO A 134 -5.45 1.77 -22.96
CA PRO A 134 -4.15 2.05 -22.35
C PRO A 134 -3.53 3.30 -22.98
N LEU A 135 -2.84 4.12 -22.18
CA LEU A 135 -2.25 5.38 -22.64
C LEU A 135 -1.34 5.21 -23.87
N SER A 136 -0.67 4.06 -24.00
CA SER A 136 0.16 3.68 -25.14
C SER A 136 -0.59 3.59 -26.47
N ASN A 137 -1.91 3.40 -26.42
CA ASN A 137 -2.78 3.17 -27.58
C ASN A 137 -3.78 4.32 -27.76
N ALA A 138 -3.67 5.37 -26.95
CA ALA A 138 -4.57 6.51 -27.02
C ALA A 138 -4.30 7.34 -28.28
N ILE A 139 -5.33 7.55 -29.09
CA ILE A 139 -5.27 8.24 -30.39
C ILE A 139 -5.92 9.63 -30.37
N ALA A 140 -6.49 10.04 -29.24
CA ALA A 140 -7.14 11.33 -29.07
C ALA A 140 -6.99 11.83 -27.63
N TYR A 141 -6.57 13.08 -27.46
CA TYR A 141 -6.42 13.70 -26.13
C TYR A 141 -7.78 13.84 -25.44
N SER A 142 -7.95 13.13 -24.32
CA SER A 142 -9.04 13.31 -23.36
C SER A 142 -8.50 13.37 -21.94
N GLY A 143 -9.38 13.45 -20.95
CA GLY A 143 -8.98 13.23 -19.55
C GLY A 143 -8.29 11.86 -19.39
N VAL A 144 -7.25 11.83 -18.56
CA VAL A 144 -6.54 10.60 -18.18
C VAL A 144 -7.21 10.00 -16.95
N ASP A 145 -7.71 8.78 -17.10
CA ASP A 145 -8.21 7.95 -16.02
C ASP A 145 -7.09 7.06 -15.48
N TRP A 146 -7.10 6.75 -14.19
CA TRP A 146 -6.15 5.82 -13.58
C TRP A 146 -6.86 4.57 -13.08
N ALA A 147 -6.47 3.42 -13.62
CA ALA A 147 -6.81 2.12 -13.05
C ALA A 147 -5.79 1.76 -11.97
N CYS A 148 -6.24 1.18 -10.86
CA CYS A 148 -5.35 0.64 -9.84
C CYS A 148 -5.53 -0.88 -9.74
N ALA A 149 -4.42 -1.59 -9.54
CA ALA A 149 -4.41 -3.04 -9.40
C ALA A 149 -3.45 -3.48 -8.29
N SER A 150 -3.93 -4.35 -7.42
CA SER A 150 -3.14 -5.18 -6.52
C SER A 150 -2.88 -6.53 -7.20
N ASP A 151 -2.83 -7.63 -6.44
CA ASP A 151 -3.08 -8.98 -6.98
C ASP A 151 -4.45 -9.13 -7.67
N SER A 152 -5.36 -8.17 -7.49
CA SER A 152 -6.69 -8.10 -8.07
C SER A 152 -6.95 -6.74 -8.72
N ALA A 153 -7.89 -6.70 -9.67
CA ALA A 153 -8.26 -5.51 -10.43
C ALA A 153 -9.75 -5.45 -10.77
N GLU A 154 -10.60 -6.14 -10.00
CA GLU A 154 -12.04 -6.27 -10.24
C GLU A 154 -12.75 -4.90 -10.32
N THR A 155 -12.36 -3.95 -9.47
CA THR A 155 -12.90 -2.58 -9.45
C THR A 155 -12.52 -1.84 -10.73
N ALA A 156 -11.28 -1.97 -11.19
CA ALA A 156 -10.86 -1.35 -12.44
C ALA A 156 -11.54 -2.01 -13.66
N GLN A 157 -11.68 -3.34 -13.65
CA GLN A 157 -12.35 -4.10 -14.69
C GLN A 157 -13.85 -3.78 -14.78
N SER A 158 -14.54 -3.66 -13.65
CA SER A 158 -15.95 -3.25 -13.60
C SER A 158 -16.16 -1.82 -14.12
N ARG A 159 -15.14 -0.96 -14.01
CA ARG A 159 -15.11 0.38 -14.61
C ARG A 159 -14.71 0.37 -16.09
N GLY A 160 -14.55 -0.80 -16.70
CA GLY A 160 -14.23 -0.97 -18.13
C GLY A 160 -12.77 -0.77 -18.48
N PHE A 161 -11.86 -0.77 -17.51
CA PHE A 161 -10.42 -0.77 -17.79
C PHE A 161 -9.93 -2.21 -17.96
N THR A 162 -9.33 -2.52 -19.11
CA THR A 162 -8.78 -3.85 -19.42
C THR A 162 -7.31 -3.73 -19.81
N ASN A 163 -6.54 -4.83 -19.72
CA ASN A 163 -5.10 -4.85 -20.08
C ASN A 163 -4.22 -3.92 -19.22
N MET A 164 -4.58 -3.73 -17.96
CA MET A 164 -3.73 -3.00 -17.02
C MET A 164 -2.60 -3.88 -16.47
N LYS A 165 -1.52 -3.26 -16.00
CA LYS A 165 -0.45 -3.97 -15.33
C LYS A 165 -0.90 -4.34 -13.92
N MET A 166 -0.79 -5.63 -13.58
CA MET A 166 -1.18 -6.15 -12.26
C MET A 166 -0.08 -5.90 -11.22
N GLY A 167 -0.51 -5.66 -9.98
CA GLY A 167 0.36 -5.69 -8.81
C GLY A 167 0.47 -7.10 -8.23
N THR A 168 1.07 -7.18 -7.05
CA THR A 168 1.28 -8.45 -6.31
C THR A 168 0.88 -8.35 -4.83
N LEU A 169 0.45 -7.16 -4.39
CA LEU A 169 -0.03 -6.93 -3.04
C LEU A 169 -1.35 -7.67 -2.82
N PRO A 170 -1.50 -8.47 -1.75
CA PRO A 170 -2.78 -9.09 -1.43
C PRO A 170 -3.92 -8.08 -1.31
N GLY A 171 -5.07 -8.34 -1.94
CA GLY A 171 -6.21 -7.43 -1.99
C GLY A 171 -6.73 -6.99 -0.62
N LYS A 172 -6.54 -7.82 0.42
CA LYS A 172 -6.84 -7.47 1.82
C LYS A 172 -6.04 -6.27 2.34
N TYR A 173 -4.89 -5.96 1.77
CA TYR A 173 -4.09 -4.76 2.10
C TYR A 173 -4.29 -3.62 1.11
N ALA A 174 -4.96 -3.85 -0.02
CA ALA A 174 -5.22 -2.82 -1.01
C ALA A 174 -6.45 -1.95 -0.64
N PRO A 175 -6.44 -0.64 -1.00
CA PRO A 175 -7.64 0.19 -1.05
C PRO A 175 -8.70 -0.43 -1.97
N SER A 176 -9.97 -0.06 -1.77
CA SER A 176 -11.09 -0.58 -2.59
C SER A 176 -10.86 -0.34 -4.08
N GLU A 177 -10.39 0.83 -4.47
CA GLU A 177 -10.12 1.19 -5.88
C GLU A 177 -9.05 0.31 -6.56
N CYS A 178 -8.25 -0.40 -5.77
CA CYS A 178 -7.13 -1.22 -6.23
C CYS A 178 -7.38 -2.72 -6.09
N ARG A 179 -8.62 -3.12 -5.76
CA ARG A 179 -9.03 -4.53 -5.73
C ARG A 179 -9.74 -4.88 -7.01
#